data_AF-A0ABD3NSU9-F1
#
_entry.id   AF-A0ABD3NSU9-F1
#
_cell.length_a   1.000
_cell.length_b   1.000
_cell.length_c   1.000
_cell.angle_alpha   90.00
_cell.angle_beta   90.00
_cell.angle_gamma   90.00
#
_symmetry.space_group_name_H-M   'P 1'
#
loop_
_entity.id
_entity.type
_entity.pdbx_description
1 polymer ?
#
loop_
_entity_poly.entity_id
_entity_poly.type
_entity_poly.pdbx_seq_one_letter_code
_entity_poly.pdbx_strand_id
1 'polypeptide(L)'
;MSNKAKRGEPPITFKAGGRSPSNAVSLSKRSELHAEEKKDDMNPLELHSGPSFDQFALPPPSACLRPSLQPTPEIQPAASSNKNVPGHLSVVRAGLYQKRSPLEIKNWIACLLTLDGRDKFTKVLQYTSRMLCWYFSGLAMRTASGAGGSGSIDALPGIAGAASLLGALYTNLDVRQKFYLAISKRFEELYKSLVTSRKAFRIGRSIIEWDKIASMGVGDYLNYMLLHPLADSPDALEKTPIPPSFSTPAWKLLGTTAKLVGLMGFWAFDNASFITGSGFLDPIICDVDKVVLVDPKCPERTTRKNRAAEWASRFYFMGAVAGFYVNARSLWGHRRNELRKARERLHDAIAESTGIEDAKSHLEKTERDHFELCVALLKSIADVTVFSNNPGVDLHLKYRGKKNHEGLHCLGGLISASTVLYNNFPNA
;
A
#
# COMPACT_ATOMS: atom_id res chain seq x y z
N MET A 1 -3.66 -20.29 -91.66
CA MET A 1 -2.37 -19.78 -92.18
C MET A 1 -1.69 -18.93 -91.11
N SER A 2 -0.38 -19.11 -90.93
CA SER A 2 0.63 -18.21 -90.31
C SER A 2 0.35 -17.42 -89.00
N ASN A 3 0.87 -17.95 -87.88
CA ASN A 3 1.77 -17.34 -86.89
C ASN A 3 1.77 -15.82 -86.54
N LYS A 4 1.53 -15.53 -85.25
CA LYS A 4 2.43 -14.82 -84.29
C LYS A 4 1.77 -14.88 -82.88
N ALA A 5 2.29 -15.47 -81.80
CA ALA A 5 3.63 -15.67 -81.23
C ALA A 5 4.18 -14.52 -80.37
N LYS A 6 3.98 -14.62 -79.03
CA LYS A 6 4.85 -14.20 -77.91
C LYS A 6 4.23 -14.76 -76.61
N ARG A 7 4.69 -15.89 -76.07
CA ARG A 7 5.87 -16.12 -75.19
C ARG A 7 5.81 -15.40 -73.84
N GLY A 8 5.83 -16.21 -72.77
CA GLY A 8 5.85 -15.85 -71.35
C GLY A 8 5.66 -17.10 -70.48
N GLU A 9 6.53 -18.11 -70.64
CA GLU A 9 6.48 -19.38 -69.91
C GLU A 9 7.09 -19.29 -68.48
N PRO A 10 6.78 -20.21 -67.53
CA PRO A 10 7.00 -20.04 -66.09
C PRO A 10 8.29 -20.74 -65.59
N PRO A 11 8.39 -21.92 -64.92
CA PRO A 11 7.45 -22.85 -64.23
C PRO A 11 7.88 -23.17 -62.76
N ILE A 12 7.44 -24.32 -62.20
CA ILE A 12 8.05 -25.13 -61.09
C ILE A 12 7.86 -24.59 -59.63
N THR A 13 6.99 -25.14 -58.76
CA THR A 13 6.93 -26.47 -58.07
C THR A 13 8.08 -26.72 -57.05
N PHE A 14 7.84 -27.20 -55.81
CA PHE A 14 7.44 -28.59 -55.52
C PHE A 14 6.72 -28.84 -54.19
N LYS A 15 5.99 -29.98 -54.12
CA LYS A 15 5.43 -30.61 -52.91
C LYS A 15 6.47 -31.52 -52.24
N ALA A 16 6.33 -31.81 -50.92
CA ALA A 16 5.88 -33.13 -50.41
C ALA A 16 6.36 -33.50 -48.99
N GLY A 17 5.39 -33.95 -48.16
CA GLY A 17 5.56 -35.04 -47.18
C GLY A 17 6.00 -34.66 -45.75
N GLY A 18 5.41 -35.21 -44.68
CA GLY A 18 4.24 -36.11 -44.57
C GLY A 18 4.02 -36.64 -43.14
N ARG A 19 2.99 -37.49 -42.96
CA ARG A 19 2.65 -38.33 -41.77
C ARG A 19 1.97 -37.67 -40.55
N SER A 20 0.64 -37.80 -40.53
CA SER A 20 -0.19 -38.19 -39.35
C SER A 20 0.17 -39.62 -38.87
N PRO A 21 -0.32 -40.17 -37.72
CA PRO A 21 -1.58 -39.87 -36.99
C PRO A 21 -1.38 -39.74 -35.45
N SER A 22 -2.37 -39.72 -34.52
CA SER A 22 -3.85 -39.81 -34.54
C SER A 22 -4.41 -39.20 -33.25
N ASN A 23 -5.52 -38.46 -33.31
CA ASN A 23 -6.31 -38.09 -32.13
C ASN A 23 -7.44 -39.11 -31.92
N ALA A 24 -7.51 -39.72 -30.74
CA ALA A 24 -8.74 -40.31 -30.18
C ALA A 24 -8.56 -40.57 -28.68
N VAL A 25 -9.17 -39.74 -27.81
CA VAL A 25 -9.38 -40.09 -26.40
C VAL A 25 -10.86 -40.33 -26.21
N SER A 26 -11.19 -41.58 -25.88
CA SER A 26 -12.55 -42.09 -25.76
C SER A 26 -13.24 -41.63 -24.47
N LEU A 27 -14.51 -41.25 -24.58
CA LEU A 27 -15.45 -41.34 -23.45
C LEU A 27 -15.50 -42.80 -22.95
N SER A 28 -15.64 -42.99 -21.65
CA SER A 28 -16.23 -44.21 -21.09
C SER A 28 -17.10 -43.88 -19.87
N LYS A 29 -18.36 -44.31 -19.92
CA LYS A 29 -19.32 -44.29 -18.80
C LYS A 29 -19.25 -45.62 -18.05
N ARG A 30 -19.26 -45.58 -16.72
CA ARG A 30 -19.71 -46.69 -15.86
C ARG A 30 -20.03 -46.11 -14.47
N SER A 31 -21.27 -45.64 -14.23
CA SER A 31 -22.43 -46.40 -13.73
C SER A 31 -22.26 -46.90 -12.28
N GLU A 32 -22.73 -46.06 -11.35
CA GLU A 32 -23.57 -46.37 -10.18
C GLU A 32 -23.38 -47.71 -9.43
N LEU A 33 -23.14 -47.58 -8.11
CA LEU A 33 -23.84 -48.38 -7.10
C LEU A 33 -23.97 -47.57 -5.80
N HIS A 34 -25.04 -47.83 -5.05
CA HIS A 34 -25.49 -47.03 -3.90
C HIS A 34 -24.59 -47.13 -2.67
N ALA A 35 -24.49 -46.02 -1.93
CA ALA A 35 -24.48 -46.02 -0.47
C ALA A 35 -25.16 -44.73 0.02
N GLU A 36 -26.25 -44.86 0.77
CA GLU A 36 -26.79 -43.76 1.57
C GLU A 36 -25.90 -43.53 2.78
N GLU A 37 -25.51 -42.28 3.07
CA GLU A 37 -25.21 -41.92 4.45
C GLU A 37 -25.61 -40.48 4.78
N LYS A 38 -26.55 -40.41 5.73
CA LYS A 38 -26.96 -39.29 6.60
C LYS A 38 -26.39 -37.90 6.37
N LYS A 39 -27.32 -36.96 6.17
CA LYS A 39 -27.25 -35.65 6.84
C LYS A 39 -27.43 -35.86 8.35
N ASP A 40 -26.45 -35.47 9.14
CA ASP A 40 -26.65 -35.08 10.54
C ASP A 40 -26.19 -33.61 10.68
N ASP A 41 -26.98 -32.81 11.39
CA ASP A 41 -26.76 -31.37 11.52
C ASP A 41 -25.54 -31.05 12.39
N MET A 42 -24.64 -30.19 11.91
CA MET A 42 -23.64 -29.54 12.74
C MET A 42 -23.83 -28.03 12.78
N ASN A 43 -24.05 -27.53 14.00
CA ASN A 43 -24.24 -26.13 14.33
C ASN A 43 -23.04 -25.25 13.90
N PRO A 44 -23.27 -23.96 13.58
CA PRO A 44 -22.20 -23.00 13.41
C PRO A 44 -21.56 -22.69 14.77
N LEU A 45 -20.37 -23.22 15.03
CA LEU A 45 -19.54 -22.78 16.15
C LEU A 45 -19.13 -21.32 15.93
N GLU A 46 -19.39 -20.48 16.94
CA GLU A 46 -19.08 -19.06 16.89
C GLU A 46 -17.57 -18.82 16.80
N LEU A 47 -17.13 -18.22 15.70
CA LEU A 47 -15.74 -17.83 15.53
C LEU A 47 -15.47 -16.54 16.32
N HIS A 48 -15.06 -16.68 17.58
CA HIS A 48 -14.74 -15.55 18.45
C HIS A 48 -13.76 -14.55 17.80
N SER A 49 -14.06 -13.27 18.00
CA SER A 49 -13.26 -12.13 17.55
C SER A 49 -11.86 -12.14 18.17
N GLY A 50 -10.83 -12.37 17.35
CA GLY A 50 -9.43 -12.24 17.75
C GLY A 50 -9.03 -10.79 18.10
N PRO A 51 -8.03 -10.58 18.97
CA PRO A 51 -7.69 -9.26 19.52
C PRO A 51 -7.02 -8.31 18.52
N SER A 52 -7.04 -7.03 18.89
CA SER A 52 -6.64 -5.88 18.07
C SER A 52 -5.12 -5.76 17.85
N PHE A 53 -4.76 -5.21 16.69
CA PHE A 53 -3.39 -5.19 16.16
C PHE A 53 -2.79 -3.76 16.19
N ASP A 54 -2.08 -3.42 17.26
CA ASP A 54 -1.28 -2.19 17.39
C ASP A 54 -0.04 -2.40 18.28
N GLN A 55 1.14 -2.60 17.65
CA GLN A 55 2.43 -1.97 17.98
C GLN A 55 3.57 -2.57 17.14
N PHE A 56 4.17 -1.76 16.28
CA PHE A 56 5.55 -1.93 15.79
C PHE A 56 6.23 -0.57 15.93
N ALA A 57 6.46 -0.18 17.18
CA ALA A 57 7.47 0.82 17.46
C ALA A 57 8.85 0.15 17.26
N LEU A 58 9.79 0.89 16.67
CA LEU A 58 11.20 0.61 16.95
C LEU A 58 11.42 0.79 18.47
N PRO A 59 12.42 0.13 19.09
CA PRO A 59 12.85 0.54 20.42
C PRO A 59 13.10 2.05 20.39
N PRO A 60 12.61 2.82 21.38
CA PRO A 60 12.75 4.27 21.36
C PRO A 60 14.25 4.60 21.24
N PRO A 61 14.65 5.54 20.37
CA PRO A 61 16.04 5.99 20.35
C PRO A 61 16.40 6.45 21.76
N SER A 62 17.55 5.96 22.26
CA SER A 62 18.10 6.33 23.56
C SER A 62 17.93 7.82 23.78
N ALA A 63 17.35 8.20 24.92
CA ALA A 63 16.74 9.51 25.12
C ALA A 63 17.67 10.69 24.75
N CYS A 64 17.63 11.11 23.49
CA CYS A 64 17.98 12.47 23.11
C CYS A 64 17.07 13.35 23.95
N LEU A 65 17.68 14.15 24.82
CA LEU A 65 17.02 15.13 25.67
C LEU A 65 16.01 15.91 24.82
N ARG A 66 14.74 15.55 24.95
CA ARG A 66 13.64 16.28 24.35
C ARG A 66 13.77 17.68 24.96
N PRO A 67 13.95 18.75 24.16
CA PRO A 67 13.83 20.09 24.72
C PRO A 67 12.51 20.12 25.46
N SER A 68 12.54 20.53 26.73
CA SER A 68 11.31 20.69 27.50
C SER A 68 10.45 21.66 26.71
N LEU A 69 9.42 21.13 26.05
CA LEU A 69 8.38 21.93 25.42
C LEU A 69 7.68 22.60 26.58
N GLN A 70 8.18 23.78 26.94
CA GLN A 70 7.43 24.74 27.74
C GLN A 70 6.03 24.78 27.12
N PRO A 71 4.97 24.64 27.94
CA PRO A 71 3.61 24.63 27.40
C PRO A 71 3.45 25.88 26.55
N THR A 72 3.24 25.68 25.24
CA THR A 72 2.98 26.78 24.30
C THR A 72 1.94 27.67 24.97
N PRO A 73 2.22 28.97 25.20
CA PRO A 73 1.37 29.81 26.02
C PRO A 73 -0.05 29.67 25.49
N GLU A 74 -0.94 29.21 26.36
CA GLU A 74 -2.33 28.96 26.01
C GLU A 74 -2.89 30.26 25.45
N ILE A 75 -3.09 30.31 24.13
CA ILE A 75 -3.62 31.49 23.45
C ILE A 75 -5.06 31.59 23.91
N GLN A 76 -5.26 32.25 25.05
CA GLN A 76 -6.58 32.60 25.57
C GLN A 76 -7.28 33.35 24.43
N PRO A 77 -8.35 32.78 23.85
CA PRO A 77 -9.01 33.41 22.72
C PRO A 77 -9.48 34.78 23.20
N ALA A 78 -9.02 35.83 22.52
CA ALA A 78 -9.30 37.21 22.87
C ALA A 78 -10.80 37.37 23.17
N ALA A 79 -11.12 37.98 24.32
CA ALA A 79 -12.46 37.96 24.92
C ALA A 79 -13.50 38.76 24.10
N SER A 80 -13.87 38.24 22.93
CA SER A 80 -14.93 38.78 22.10
C SER A 80 -16.27 38.58 22.80
N SER A 81 -16.84 39.66 23.30
CA SER A 81 -18.11 39.71 24.04
C SER A 81 -19.33 39.37 23.18
N ASN A 82 -19.41 38.13 22.69
CA ASN A 82 -20.62 37.55 22.11
C ASN A 82 -21.52 37.01 23.24
N LYS A 83 -22.17 37.92 23.95
CA LYS A 83 -23.32 37.60 24.81
C LYS A 83 -24.43 37.02 23.92
N ASN A 84 -25.18 36.05 24.46
CA ASN A 84 -26.28 35.32 23.79
C ASN A 84 -25.89 34.14 22.87
N VAL A 85 -24.93 33.30 23.28
CA VAL A 85 -24.96 31.88 22.90
C VAL A 85 -25.63 31.09 24.03
N PRO A 86 -26.77 30.39 23.79
CA PRO A 86 -27.43 29.57 24.80
C PRO A 86 -26.49 28.59 25.50
N GLY A 87 -26.65 28.40 26.81
CA GLY A 87 -25.75 27.59 27.64
C GLY A 87 -25.62 26.12 27.25
N HIS A 88 -26.54 25.57 26.44
CA HIS A 88 -26.42 24.21 25.88
C HIS A 88 -25.52 24.16 24.63
N LEU A 89 -25.37 25.26 23.89
CA LEU A 89 -24.49 25.36 22.72
C LEU A 89 -23.04 25.69 23.10
N SER A 90 -22.77 26.19 24.31
CA SER A 90 -21.40 26.44 24.79
C SER A 90 -20.60 25.15 24.90
N VAL A 91 -21.22 24.03 25.33
CA VAL A 91 -20.59 22.71 25.41
C VAL A 91 -20.21 22.19 24.02
N VAL A 92 -21.11 22.33 23.03
CA VAL A 92 -20.84 21.96 21.63
C VAL A 92 -19.72 22.83 21.06
N ARG A 93 -19.74 24.13 21.32
CA ARG A 93 -18.70 25.08 20.89
C ARG A 93 -17.34 24.76 21.53
N ALA A 94 -17.28 24.55 22.84
CA ALA A 94 -16.06 24.16 23.55
C ALA A 94 -15.51 22.82 23.04
N GLY A 95 -16.38 21.84 22.83
CA GLY A 95 -16.02 20.56 22.22
C GLY A 95 -15.51 20.69 20.77
N LEU A 96 -16.04 21.63 19.98
CA LEU A 96 -15.55 21.93 18.62
C LEU A 96 -14.23 22.72 18.61
N TYR A 97 -13.95 23.56 19.61
CA TYR A 97 -12.66 24.26 19.74
C TYR A 97 -11.56 23.35 20.32
N GLN A 98 -11.89 22.45 21.25
CA GLN A 98 -10.95 21.46 21.78
C GLN A 98 -10.65 20.34 20.76
N LYS A 99 -11.62 19.98 19.92
CA LYS A 99 -11.38 19.04 18.81
C LYS A 99 -10.62 19.76 17.71
N ARG A 100 -9.32 19.45 17.62
CA ARG A 100 -8.46 19.85 16.49
C ARG A 100 -9.17 19.61 15.16
N SER A 101 -8.91 20.50 14.20
CA SER A 101 -9.65 20.55 12.95
C SER A 101 -9.71 19.18 12.27
N PRO A 102 -10.90 18.69 11.86
CA PRO A 102 -11.03 17.47 11.08
C PRO A 102 -10.46 17.61 9.66
N LEU A 103 -9.88 18.76 9.31
CA LEU A 103 -9.16 19.00 8.05
C LEU A 103 -7.63 18.82 8.21
N GLU A 104 -7.10 18.75 9.42
CA GLU A 104 -5.68 18.49 9.65
C GLU A 104 -5.34 17.01 9.37
N ILE A 105 -4.43 16.79 8.42
CA ILE A 105 -3.93 15.46 8.04
C ILE A 105 -3.39 14.69 9.25
N LYS A 106 -2.77 15.35 10.23
CA LYS A 106 -2.26 14.74 11.46
C LYS A 106 -3.34 14.00 12.27
N ASN A 107 -4.57 14.52 12.30
CA ASN A 107 -5.68 13.91 13.02
C ASN A 107 -6.22 12.69 12.27
N TRP A 108 -6.19 12.71 10.92
CA TRP A 108 -6.47 11.53 10.10
C TRP A 108 -5.39 10.45 10.25
N ILE A 109 -4.11 10.81 10.31
CA ILE A 109 -3.02 9.86 10.58
C ILE A 109 -3.19 9.20 11.95
N ALA A 110 -3.46 9.98 13.00
CA ALA A 110 -3.75 9.47 14.34
C ALA A 110 -4.95 8.50 14.35
N CYS A 111 -6.03 8.85 13.66
CA CYS A 111 -7.19 7.99 13.47
C CYS A 111 -6.82 6.68 12.76
N LEU A 112 -6.11 6.77 11.62
CA LEU A 112 -5.69 5.64 10.77
C LEU A 112 -4.64 4.73 11.41
N LEU A 113 -3.96 5.17 12.48
CA LEU A 113 -3.10 4.29 13.27
C LEU A 113 -3.96 3.24 14.00
N THR A 114 -5.04 3.66 14.66
CA THR A 114 -5.93 2.76 15.41
C THR A 114 -6.69 1.77 14.51
N LEU A 115 -7.07 0.61 15.03
CA LEU A 115 -7.91 -0.36 14.29
C LEU A 115 -9.30 0.21 13.95
N ASP A 116 -9.96 0.84 14.92
CA ASP A 116 -11.31 1.41 14.73
C ASP A 116 -11.30 2.56 13.71
N GLY A 117 -10.34 3.49 13.81
CA GLY A 117 -10.24 4.61 12.88
C GLY A 117 -9.97 4.19 11.42
N ARG A 118 -9.31 3.04 11.20
CA ARG A 118 -9.20 2.44 9.85
C ARG A 118 -10.53 1.89 9.33
N ASP A 119 -11.39 1.33 10.20
CA ASP A 119 -12.77 0.98 9.82
C ASP A 119 -13.57 2.24 9.53
N LYS A 120 -13.55 3.24 10.43
CA LYS A 120 -14.28 4.52 10.23
C LYS A 120 -13.86 5.22 8.95
N PHE A 121 -12.57 5.27 8.61
CA PHE A 121 -12.09 5.81 7.33
C PHE A 121 -12.62 4.99 6.13
N THR A 122 -12.62 3.66 6.22
CA THR A 122 -13.21 2.79 5.20
C THR A 122 -14.72 3.04 5.06
N LYS A 123 -15.44 3.28 6.17
CA LYS A 123 -16.85 3.67 6.17
C LYS A 123 -17.06 5.03 5.50
N VAL A 124 -16.22 6.03 5.76
CA VAL A 124 -16.26 7.32 5.06
C VAL A 124 -16.15 7.10 3.55
N LEU A 125 -15.16 6.34 3.07
CA LEU A 125 -15.01 6.03 1.64
C LEU A 125 -16.22 5.26 1.06
N GLN A 126 -16.79 4.32 1.82
CA GLN A 126 -18.02 3.60 1.43
C GLN A 126 -19.20 4.57 1.28
N TYR A 127 -19.47 5.42 2.27
CA TYR A 127 -20.59 6.37 2.24
C TYR A 127 -20.39 7.48 1.21
N THR A 128 -19.18 8.02 1.05
CA THR A 128 -18.86 8.98 -0.02
C THR A 128 -19.07 8.36 -1.39
N SER A 129 -18.64 7.12 -1.63
CA SER A 129 -18.89 6.42 -2.90
C SER A 129 -20.38 6.24 -3.16
N ARG A 130 -21.15 5.82 -2.15
CA ARG A 130 -22.62 5.67 -2.25
C ARG A 130 -23.33 7.01 -2.48
N MET A 131 -22.88 8.08 -1.83
CA MET A 131 -23.39 9.44 -2.02
C MET A 131 -23.13 9.95 -3.44
N LEU A 132 -21.91 9.75 -3.97
CA LEU A 132 -21.56 10.14 -5.34
C LEU A 132 -22.35 9.33 -6.37
N CYS A 133 -22.52 8.02 -6.16
CA CYS A 133 -23.41 7.18 -6.97
C CYS A 133 -24.83 7.79 -7.05
N TRP A 134 -25.43 8.11 -5.91
CA TRP A 134 -26.78 8.72 -5.86
C TRP A 134 -26.82 10.10 -6.52
N TYR A 135 -25.83 10.96 -6.26
CA TYR A 135 -25.70 12.29 -6.85
C TYR A 135 -25.66 12.24 -8.38
N PHE A 136 -24.78 11.42 -8.97
CA PHE A 136 -24.69 11.28 -10.43
C PHE A 136 -25.93 10.60 -11.04
N SER A 137 -26.58 9.66 -10.33
CA SER A 137 -27.88 9.11 -10.75
C SER A 137 -28.96 10.20 -10.78
N GLY A 138 -29.00 11.09 -9.78
CA GLY A 138 -29.93 12.22 -9.73
C GLY A 138 -29.70 13.24 -10.83
N LEU A 139 -28.43 13.52 -11.18
CA LEU A 139 -28.09 14.36 -12.34
C LEU A 139 -28.56 13.72 -13.64
N ALA A 140 -28.38 12.42 -13.83
CA ALA A 140 -28.86 11.69 -15.01
C ALA A 140 -30.39 11.75 -15.17
N MET A 141 -31.14 11.59 -14.07
CA MET A 141 -32.60 11.72 -14.10
C MET A 141 -33.05 13.15 -14.44
N ARG A 142 -32.36 14.17 -13.91
CA ARG A 142 -32.65 15.58 -14.24
C ARG A 142 -32.39 15.90 -15.72
N THR A 143 -31.34 15.36 -16.32
CA THR A 143 -31.09 15.52 -17.77
C THR A 143 -32.16 14.83 -18.61
N ALA A 144 -32.71 13.70 -18.17
CA ALA A 144 -33.82 13.01 -18.86
C ALA A 144 -35.13 13.84 -18.80
N SER A 145 -35.45 14.41 -17.64
CA SER A 145 -36.66 15.24 -17.47
C SER A 145 -36.55 16.65 -18.06
N GLY A 146 -35.34 17.13 -18.34
CA GLY A 146 -35.07 18.49 -18.82
C GLY A 146 -35.41 18.75 -20.29
N ALA A 147 -35.77 17.72 -21.07
CA ALA A 147 -36.00 17.81 -22.51
C ALA A 147 -37.17 18.73 -22.94
N GLY A 148 -37.97 19.26 -22.00
CA GLY A 148 -39.05 20.23 -22.25
C GLY A 148 -38.72 21.69 -21.94
N GLY A 149 -37.52 22.01 -21.45
CA GLY A 149 -37.18 23.36 -20.96
C GLY A 149 -36.09 24.06 -21.79
N SER A 150 -36.50 24.86 -22.78
CA SER A 150 -35.59 25.64 -23.64
C SER A 150 -34.96 26.85 -22.91
N GLY A 151 -34.00 26.57 -22.01
CA GLY A 151 -33.13 27.58 -21.42
C GLY A 151 -31.77 27.63 -22.14
N SER A 152 -31.63 28.50 -23.15
CA SER A 152 -30.33 28.75 -23.78
C SER A 152 -29.35 29.31 -22.74
N ILE A 153 -28.16 28.71 -22.66
CA ILE A 153 -27.03 29.27 -21.93
C ILE A 153 -25.94 29.46 -22.99
N ASP A 154 -25.64 30.72 -23.30
CA ASP A 154 -24.78 31.06 -24.44
C ASP A 154 -23.35 30.54 -24.29
N ALA A 155 -22.80 30.08 -25.41
CA ALA A 155 -21.59 29.27 -25.44
C ALA A 155 -20.30 30.08 -25.23
N LEU A 156 -19.40 29.56 -24.39
CA LEU A 156 -18.04 30.07 -24.19
C LEU A 156 -17.06 29.26 -25.07
N PRO A 157 -16.27 29.89 -25.96
CA PRO A 157 -15.45 29.16 -26.93
C PRO A 157 -14.04 28.80 -26.41
N GLY A 158 -13.64 27.53 -26.63
CA GLY A 158 -12.28 27.19 -27.07
C GLY A 158 -11.22 26.72 -26.06
N ILE A 159 -11.13 25.40 -25.81
CA ILE A 159 -9.86 24.70 -25.48
C ILE A 159 -9.83 23.31 -26.18
N ALA A 160 -9.35 23.28 -27.42
CA ALA A 160 -9.37 22.07 -28.26
C ALA A 160 -8.60 20.88 -27.63
N GLY A 161 -9.24 19.72 -27.53
CA GLY A 161 -8.69 18.51 -26.91
C GLY A 161 -9.65 17.91 -25.89
N ALA A 162 -9.79 18.56 -24.72
CA ALA A 162 -10.82 18.21 -23.74
C ALA A 162 -12.19 18.85 -24.04
N ALA A 163 -12.22 19.96 -24.79
CA ALA A 163 -13.48 20.65 -25.13
C ALA A 163 -14.37 19.91 -26.13
N SER A 164 -13.92 18.87 -26.83
CA SER A 164 -14.83 18.07 -27.67
C SER A 164 -15.75 17.20 -26.81
N LEU A 165 -15.22 16.52 -25.79
CA LEU A 165 -16.02 15.77 -24.83
C LEU A 165 -16.85 16.71 -23.95
N LEU A 166 -16.24 17.77 -23.39
CA LEU A 166 -16.98 18.74 -22.57
C LEU A 166 -18.04 19.49 -23.40
N GLY A 167 -17.75 19.83 -24.65
CA GLY A 167 -18.70 20.44 -25.59
C GLY A 167 -19.84 19.50 -25.94
N ALA A 168 -19.55 18.24 -26.30
CA ALA A 168 -20.59 17.23 -26.57
C ALA A 168 -21.44 16.91 -25.33
N LEU A 169 -20.84 16.86 -24.13
CA LEU A 169 -21.56 16.75 -22.86
C LEU A 169 -22.37 18.00 -22.51
N TYR A 170 -22.05 19.15 -23.10
CA TYR A 170 -22.78 20.39 -22.90
C TYR A 170 -23.95 20.51 -23.87
N THR A 171 -23.76 20.16 -25.16
CA THR A 171 -24.75 20.30 -26.22
C THR A 171 -25.69 19.10 -26.37
N ASN A 172 -25.28 17.89 -26.01
CA ASN A 172 -26.07 16.68 -26.16
C ASN A 172 -26.50 16.12 -24.80
N LEU A 173 -27.78 16.35 -24.45
CA LEU A 173 -28.38 15.93 -23.18
C LEU A 173 -28.36 14.40 -23.00
N ASP A 174 -28.55 13.63 -24.07
CA ASP A 174 -28.53 12.17 -24.00
C ASP A 174 -27.14 11.63 -23.66
N VAL A 175 -26.09 12.13 -24.33
CA VAL A 175 -24.69 11.79 -24.04
C VAL A 175 -24.33 12.19 -22.61
N ARG A 176 -24.84 13.32 -22.11
CA ARG A 176 -24.66 13.79 -20.74
C ARG A 176 -25.32 12.89 -19.71
N GLN A 177 -26.59 12.52 -19.92
CA GLN A 177 -27.32 11.55 -19.09
C GLN A 177 -26.57 10.21 -19.05
N LYS A 178 -26.20 9.70 -20.23
CA LYS A 178 -25.44 8.47 -20.44
C LYS A 178 -24.12 8.47 -19.66
N PHE A 179 -23.36 9.57 -19.72
CA PHE A 179 -22.12 9.74 -18.96
C PHE A 179 -22.34 9.77 -17.44
N TYR A 180 -23.36 10.48 -16.95
CA TYR A 180 -23.69 10.50 -15.52
C TYR A 180 -24.14 9.13 -14.99
N LEU A 181 -24.91 8.35 -15.75
CA LEU A 181 -25.23 6.95 -15.40
C LEU A 181 -23.96 6.08 -15.33
N ALA A 182 -23.03 6.26 -16.26
CA ALA A 182 -21.77 5.53 -16.28
C ALA A 182 -20.90 5.83 -15.05
N ILE A 183 -20.80 7.11 -14.65
CA ILE A 183 -20.11 7.52 -13.42
C ILE A 183 -20.82 6.98 -12.18
N SER A 184 -22.16 7.06 -12.13
CA SER A 184 -22.95 6.52 -11.02
C SER A 184 -22.63 5.04 -10.78
N LYS A 185 -22.69 4.22 -11.84
CA LYS A 185 -22.38 2.79 -11.77
C LYS A 185 -20.92 2.50 -11.43
N ARG A 186 -19.93 3.29 -11.88
CA ARG A 186 -18.53 3.18 -11.39
C ARG A 186 -18.43 3.36 -9.87
N PHE A 187 -19.14 4.35 -9.31
CA PHE A 187 -19.14 4.58 -7.86
C PHE A 187 -19.93 3.48 -7.10
N GLU A 188 -20.96 2.90 -7.71
CA GLU A 188 -21.66 1.73 -7.20
C GLU A 188 -20.75 0.48 -7.13
N GLU A 189 -20.00 0.22 -8.20
CA GLU A 189 -19.02 -0.88 -8.27
C GLU A 189 -17.87 -0.66 -7.26
N LEU A 190 -17.38 0.56 -7.13
CA LEU A 190 -16.41 0.93 -6.08
C LEU A 190 -16.99 0.72 -4.67
N TYR A 191 -18.24 1.13 -4.41
CA TYR A 191 -18.91 0.90 -3.13
C TYR A 191 -19.04 -0.59 -2.80
N LYS A 192 -19.54 -1.41 -3.74
CA LYS A 192 -19.64 -2.88 -3.57
C LYS A 192 -18.27 -3.51 -3.29
N SER A 193 -17.23 -3.03 -3.97
CA SER A 193 -15.84 -3.45 -3.75
C SER A 193 -15.33 -3.04 -2.36
N LEU A 194 -15.58 -1.81 -1.92
CA LEU A 194 -15.19 -1.30 -0.60
C LEU A 194 -15.94 -1.98 0.56
N VAL A 195 -17.18 -2.41 0.35
CA VAL A 195 -17.99 -3.15 1.34
C VAL A 195 -17.46 -4.58 1.53
N THR A 196 -17.11 -5.26 0.44
CA THR A 196 -16.59 -6.65 0.48
C THR A 196 -15.11 -6.73 0.85
N SER A 197 -14.33 -5.67 0.60
CA SER A 197 -12.88 -5.70 0.71
C SER A 197 -12.34 -5.03 1.97
N ARG A 198 -11.72 -5.84 2.84
CA ARG A 198 -10.84 -5.34 3.92
C ARG A 198 -9.53 -4.71 3.41
N LYS A 199 -9.33 -4.52 2.10
CA LYS A 199 -8.09 -3.92 1.56
C LYS A 199 -8.03 -2.40 1.68
N ALA A 200 -9.15 -1.68 1.75
CA ALA A 200 -9.15 -0.22 1.87
C ALA A 200 -8.35 0.29 3.10
N PHE A 201 -8.31 -0.50 4.17
CA PHE A 201 -7.49 -0.34 5.37
C PHE A 201 -5.99 -0.12 5.08
N ARG A 202 -5.51 -0.50 3.89
CA ARG A 202 -4.10 -0.43 3.46
C ARG A 202 -3.67 0.96 2.98
N ILE A 203 -4.61 1.81 2.56
CA ILE A 203 -4.33 3.22 2.21
C ILE A 203 -3.74 3.95 3.42
N GLY A 204 -4.34 3.76 4.60
CA GLY A 204 -3.85 4.37 5.84
C GLY A 204 -2.43 3.99 6.20
N ARG A 205 -2.04 2.73 5.96
CA ARG A 205 -0.64 2.28 6.14
C ARG A 205 0.34 3.03 5.24
N SER A 206 -0.01 3.33 4.00
CA SER A 206 0.85 4.14 3.09
C SER A 206 1.15 5.52 3.69
N ILE A 207 0.13 6.19 4.22
CA ILE A 207 0.26 7.53 4.81
C ILE A 207 1.08 7.47 6.11
N ILE A 208 0.88 6.43 6.93
CA ILE A 208 1.67 6.19 8.15
C ILE A 208 3.16 5.98 7.83
N GLU A 209 3.50 5.17 6.81
CA GLU A 209 4.90 4.99 6.43
C GLU A 209 5.51 6.28 5.83
N TRP A 210 4.72 7.11 5.13
CA TRP A 210 5.16 8.44 4.67
C TRP A 210 5.45 9.40 5.82
N ASP A 211 4.58 9.47 6.84
CA ASP A 211 4.76 10.29 8.04
C ASP A 211 6.02 9.88 8.83
N LYS A 212 6.35 8.58 8.86
CA LYS A 212 7.64 8.09 9.39
C LYS A 212 8.83 8.57 8.56
N ILE A 213 8.78 8.50 7.23
CA ILE A 213 9.87 9.01 6.37
C ILE A 213 10.09 10.51 6.62
N ALA A 214 9.00 11.29 6.70
CA ALA A 214 9.06 12.72 6.97
C ALA A 214 9.66 13.02 8.36
N SER A 215 9.20 12.33 9.41
CA SER A 215 9.67 12.53 10.79
C SER A 215 11.09 12.01 11.06
N MET A 216 11.67 11.19 10.17
CA MET A 216 13.07 10.77 10.23
C MET A 216 14.06 11.85 9.76
N GLY A 217 13.61 13.04 9.35
CA GLY A 217 14.48 14.12 8.83
C GLY A 217 15.10 13.82 7.46
N VAL A 218 14.61 12.78 6.76
CA VAL A 218 15.06 12.41 5.42
C VAL A 218 14.76 13.52 4.43
N GLY A 219 13.63 14.21 4.59
CA GLY A 219 13.27 15.38 3.78
C GLY A 219 14.28 16.53 3.95
N ASP A 220 14.65 16.86 5.18
CA ASP A 220 15.63 17.91 5.48
C ASP A 220 17.02 17.55 4.94
N TYR A 221 17.43 16.29 5.07
CA TYR A 221 18.69 15.79 4.51
C TYR A 221 18.71 15.81 2.98
N LEU A 222 17.64 15.37 2.31
CA LEU A 222 17.53 15.44 0.86
C LEU A 222 17.48 16.89 0.37
N ASN A 223 16.77 17.78 1.08
CA ASN A 223 16.73 19.20 0.76
C ASN A 223 18.13 19.83 0.88
N TYR A 224 18.85 19.55 1.97
CA TYR A 224 20.26 19.93 2.13
C TYR A 224 21.14 19.37 1.00
N MET A 225 21.03 18.07 0.70
CA MET A 225 21.79 17.41 -0.39
C MET A 225 21.42 17.87 -1.80
N LEU A 226 20.26 18.48 -2.03
CA LEU A 226 19.86 19.02 -3.33
C LEU A 226 20.22 20.51 -3.47
N LEU A 227 20.25 21.25 -2.36
CA LEU A 227 20.66 22.65 -2.32
C LEU A 227 22.19 22.82 -2.31
N HIS A 228 22.94 21.89 -1.69
CA HIS A 228 24.39 21.98 -1.57
C HIS A 228 25.16 21.84 -2.91
N PRO A 229 24.79 20.95 -3.86
CA PRO A 229 25.46 20.87 -5.16
C PRO A 229 25.12 22.02 -6.11
N LEU A 230 24.14 22.87 -5.76
CA LEU A 230 23.84 24.10 -6.47
C LEU A 230 24.59 25.31 -5.86
N ALA A 231 25.35 25.09 -4.77
CA ALA A 231 26.18 26.08 -4.11
C ALA A 231 27.66 26.00 -4.57
N ASP A 232 27.89 25.90 -5.89
CA ASP A 232 29.23 26.02 -6.50
C ASP A 232 29.82 27.45 -6.41
N SER A 233 29.08 28.41 -5.82
CA SER A 233 29.64 29.72 -5.47
C SER A 233 30.49 29.62 -4.20
N PRO A 234 31.80 29.95 -4.24
CA PRO A 234 32.66 29.89 -3.05
C PRO A 234 32.16 30.78 -1.91
N ASP A 235 31.50 31.90 -2.24
CA ASP A 235 30.92 32.84 -1.26
C ASP A 235 29.65 32.30 -0.55
N ALA A 236 29.03 31.24 -1.10
CA ALA A 236 27.86 30.60 -0.48
C ALA A 236 28.26 29.63 0.64
N LEU A 237 29.46 29.03 0.56
CA LEU A 237 29.92 27.99 1.49
C LEU A 237 30.07 28.50 2.94
N GLU A 238 30.42 29.78 3.11
CA GLU A 238 30.61 30.39 4.43
C GLU A 238 29.29 30.66 5.17
N LYS A 239 28.15 30.68 4.45
CA LYS A 239 26.81 30.96 5.01
C LYS A 239 25.87 29.76 5.06
N THR A 240 26.28 28.61 4.51
CA THR A 240 25.45 27.40 4.62
C THR A 240 25.36 26.94 6.08
N PRO A 241 24.15 26.74 6.64
CA PRO A 241 24.00 26.24 8.00
C PRO A 241 24.63 24.85 8.13
N ILE A 242 25.30 24.62 9.26
CA ILE A 242 25.93 23.33 9.61
C ILE A 242 24.88 22.22 9.41
N PRO A 243 25.20 21.12 8.69
CA PRO A 243 24.24 20.04 8.48
C PRO A 243 23.74 19.51 9.83
N PRO A 244 22.42 19.25 9.97
CA PRO A 244 21.88 18.72 11.22
C PRO A 244 22.59 17.41 11.58
N SER A 245 23.15 17.35 12.79
CA SER A 245 23.94 16.20 13.25
C SER A 245 23.02 15.02 13.54
N PHE A 246 22.89 14.11 12.57
CA PHE A 246 22.09 12.90 12.74
C PHE A 246 22.75 11.94 13.74
N SER A 247 22.09 11.69 14.87
CA SER A 247 22.48 10.65 15.84
C SER A 247 22.37 9.23 15.28
N THR A 248 21.65 9.04 14.17
CA THR A 248 21.47 7.74 13.50
C THR A 248 22.50 7.55 12.39
N PRO A 249 23.28 6.45 12.39
CA PRO A 249 24.25 6.16 11.33
C PRO A 249 23.61 6.13 9.93
N ALA A 250 24.28 6.71 8.94
CA ALA A 250 23.77 6.87 7.58
C ALA A 250 23.25 5.56 6.93
N TRP A 251 23.93 4.42 7.17
CA TRP A 251 23.49 3.12 6.66
C TRP A 251 22.13 2.67 7.24
N LYS A 252 21.84 3.03 8.50
CA LYS A 252 20.59 2.71 9.18
C LYS A 252 19.48 3.63 8.70
N LEU A 253 19.78 4.91 8.47
CA LEU A 253 18.88 5.87 7.84
C LEU A 253 18.50 5.39 6.43
N LEU A 254 19.47 5.20 5.53
CA LEU A 254 19.25 4.76 4.14
C LEU A 254 18.50 3.43 4.05
N GLY A 255 18.92 2.42 4.83
CA GLY A 255 18.25 1.11 4.83
C GLY A 255 16.83 1.16 5.40
N THR A 256 16.57 2.01 6.40
CA THR A 256 15.20 2.20 6.92
C THR A 256 14.33 2.96 5.93
N THR A 257 14.85 4.02 5.30
CA THR A 257 14.14 4.75 4.23
C THR A 257 13.81 3.83 3.06
N ALA A 258 14.75 3.01 2.58
CA ALA A 258 14.51 2.03 1.52
C ALA A 258 13.44 0.99 1.93
N LYS A 259 13.43 0.54 3.20
CA LYS A 259 12.37 -0.32 3.74
C LYS A 259 11.01 0.36 3.73
N LEU A 260 10.93 1.61 4.19
CA LEU A 260 9.69 2.38 4.23
C LEU A 260 9.15 2.69 2.82
N VAL A 261 10.02 3.04 1.87
CA VAL A 261 9.65 3.22 0.44
C VAL A 261 9.15 1.91 -0.17
N GLY A 262 9.79 0.78 0.13
CA GLY A 262 9.31 -0.55 -0.29
C GLY A 262 7.91 -0.88 0.25
N LEU A 263 7.66 -0.62 1.54
CA LEU A 263 6.35 -0.82 2.15
C LEU A 263 5.30 0.15 1.59
N MET A 264 5.62 1.43 1.44
CA MET A 264 4.74 2.44 0.84
C MET A 264 4.36 2.07 -0.60
N GLY A 265 5.32 1.67 -1.42
CA GLY A 265 5.10 1.20 -2.78
C GLY A 265 4.22 -0.05 -2.83
N PHE A 266 4.48 -1.03 -1.95
CA PHE A 266 3.62 -2.22 -1.83
C PHE A 266 2.17 -1.86 -1.57
N TRP A 267 1.91 -1.02 -0.56
CA TRP A 267 0.55 -0.60 -0.23
C TRP A 267 -0.08 0.22 -1.36
N ALA A 268 0.65 1.14 -1.98
CA ALA A 268 0.16 1.93 -3.10
C ALA A 268 -0.26 1.05 -4.30
N PHE A 269 0.57 0.09 -4.68
CA PHE A 269 0.29 -0.80 -5.82
C PHE A 269 -0.74 -1.90 -5.51
N ASP A 270 -0.87 -2.39 -4.27
CA ASP A 270 -1.99 -3.27 -3.89
C ASP A 270 -3.33 -2.52 -3.89
N ASN A 271 -3.34 -1.24 -3.47
CA ASN A 271 -4.51 -0.38 -3.63
C ASN A 271 -4.81 -0.11 -5.12
N ALA A 272 -3.81 0.12 -5.95
CA ALA A 272 -4.00 0.25 -7.40
C ALA A 272 -4.55 -1.05 -8.04
N SER A 273 -4.07 -2.22 -7.61
CA SER A 273 -4.60 -3.54 -8.02
C SER A 273 -6.05 -3.74 -7.59
N PHE A 274 -6.42 -3.26 -6.39
CA PHE A 274 -7.78 -3.26 -5.89
C PHE A 274 -8.71 -2.34 -6.71
N ILE A 275 -8.30 -1.08 -6.94
CA ILE A 275 -9.09 -0.07 -7.66
C ILE A 275 -9.22 -0.40 -9.17
N THR A 276 -8.18 -0.96 -9.79
CA THR A 276 -8.29 -1.49 -11.17
C THR A 276 -9.15 -2.76 -11.22
N GLY A 277 -9.04 -3.62 -10.21
CA GLY A 277 -9.87 -4.82 -10.09
C GLY A 277 -11.37 -4.55 -9.89
N SER A 278 -11.75 -3.41 -9.28
CA SER A 278 -13.15 -3.03 -9.10
C SER A 278 -13.82 -2.47 -10.35
N GLY A 279 -13.06 -2.15 -11.40
CA GLY A 279 -13.58 -1.49 -12.62
C GLY A 279 -13.69 0.03 -12.54
N PHE A 280 -13.35 0.65 -11.39
CA PHE A 280 -13.47 2.09 -11.20
C PHE A 280 -12.64 2.93 -12.20
N LEU A 281 -11.52 2.38 -12.67
CA LEU A 281 -10.63 3.01 -13.66
C LEU A 281 -10.86 2.54 -15.11
N ASP A 282 -11.85 1.70 -15.37
CA ASP A 282 -12.14 1.26 -16.75
C ASP A 282 -12.74 2.41 -17.56
N PRO A 283 -12.32 2.63 -18.82
CA PRO A 283 -12.76 3.76 -19.63
C PRO A 283 -14.29 3.78 -19.78
N ILE A 284 -14.90 4.97 -19.66
CA ILE A 284 -16.30 5.18 -20.04
C ILE A 284 -16.29 5.42 -21.54
N ILE A 285 -16.87 4.49 -22.28
CA ILE A 285 -17.13 4.63 -23.71
C ILE A 285 -18.57 5.10 -23.86
N CYS A 286 -18.74 6.39 -24.15
CA CYS A 286 -20.02 6.98 -24.51
C CYS A 286 -20.20 6.86 -26.03
N ASP A 287 -20.80 5.75 -26.46
CA ASP A 287 -21.26 5.61 -27.85
C ASP A 287 -22.65 6.23 -28.01
N VAL A 288 -22.98 6.68 -29.23
CA VAL A 288 -24.23 7.40 -29.56
C VAL A 288 -25.45 6.59 -29.15
N ASP A 289 -25.41 5.27 -29.36
CA ASP A 289 -26.53 4.38 -29.06
C ASP A 289 -26.45 3.77 -27.65
N LYS A 290 -25.25 3.43 -27.14
CA LYS A 290 -25.11 2.63 -25.91
C LYS A 290 -23.99 3.12 -24.98
N VAL A 291 -24.32 3.18 -23.68
CA VAL A 291 -23.31 3.21 -22.61
C VAL A 291 -22.90 1.79 -22.30
N VAL A 292 -21.75 1.39 -22.81
CA VAL A 292 -21.14 0.12 -22.43
C VAL A 292 -20.08 0.42 -21.38
N LEU A 293 -20.40 0.15 -20.11
CA LEU A 293 -19.33 -0.10 -19.15
C LEU A 293 -18.61 -1.37 -19.59
N VAL A 294 -17.29 -1.28 -19.70
CA VAL A 294 -16.40 -2.38 -20.08
C VAL A 294 -16.75 -3.63 -19.26
N ASP A 295 -16.94 -4.76 -19.95
CA ASP A 295 -17.26 -6.05 -19.32
C ASP A 295 -16.28 -6.30 -18.15
N PRO A 296 -16.76 -6.65 -16.94
CA PRO A 296 -15.90 -7.06 -15.83
C PRO A 296 -14.87 -8.16 -16.17
N LYS A 297 -15.13 -8.97 -17.20
CA LYS A 297 -14.25 -10.01 -17.74
C LYS A 297 -13.25 -9.52 -18.79
N CYS A 298 -13.21 -8.22 -19.10
CA CYS A 298 -12.30 -7.65 -20.08
C CYS A 298 -10.83 -8.02 -19.74
N PRO A 299 -10.08 -8.64 -20.67
CA PRO A 299 -8.71 -9.10 -20.42
C PRO A 299 -7.77 -7.95 -20.05
N GLU A 300 -8.07 -6.73 -20.50
CA GLU A 300 -7.33 -5.52 -20.17
C GLU A 300 -7.43 -5.17 -18.66
N ARG A 301 -8.62 -5.28 -18.05
CA ARG A 301 -8.84 -5.06 -16.61
C ARG A 301 -8.00 -6.05 -15.78
N THR A 302 -8.06 -7.33 -16.13
CA THR A 302 -7.26 -8.39 -15.48
C THR A 302 -5.76 -8.13 -15.67
N THR A 303 -5.33 -7.68 -16.85
CA THR A 303 -3.92 -7.32 -17.12
C THR A 303 -3.45 -6.14 -16.26
N ARG A 304 -4.22 -5.05 -16.16
CA ARG A 304 -3.93 -3.91 -15.28
C ARG A 304 -3.82 -4.34 -13.81
N LYS A 305 -4.80 -5.12 -13.33
CA LYS A 305 -4.86 -5.65 -11.96
C LYS A 305 -3.63 -6.51 -11.64
N ASN A 306 -3.27 -7.44 -12.54
CA ASN A 306 -2.14 -8.35 -12.36
C ASN A 306 -0.81 -7.57 -12.36
N ARG A 307 -0.63 -6.61 -13.28
CA ARG A 307 0.56 -5.75 -13.33
C ARG A 307 0.72 -4.93 -12.05
N ALA A 308 -0.37 -4.40 -11.49
CA ALA A 308 -0.32 -3.69 -10.22
C ALA A 308 0.03 -4.63 -9.04
N ALA A 309 -0.51 -5.84 -8.99
CA ALA A 309 -0.14 -6.84 -7.98
C ALA A 309 1.33 -7.31 -8.10
N GLU A 310 1.84 -7.38 -9.33
CA GLU A 310 3.24 -7.66 -9.65
C GLU A 310 4.17 -6.57 -9.08
N TRP A 311 3.86 -5.30 -9.37
CA TRP A 311 4.60 -4.16 -8.81
C TRP A 311 4.54 -4.13 -7.29
N ALA A 312 3.37 -4.37 -6.69
CA ALA A 312 3.23 -4.45 -5.23
C ALA A 312 4.20 -5.49 -4.64
N SER A 313 4.26 -6.68 -5.23
CA SER A 313 5.16 -7.76 -4.80
C SER A 313 6.64 -7.37 -4.92
N ARG A 314 7.03 -6.68 -6.00
CA ARG A 314 8.40 -6.17 -6.20
C ARG A 314 8.78 -5.12 -5.15
N PHE A 315 7.89 -4.17 -4.86
CA PHE A 315 8.12 -3.15 -3.82
C PHE A 315 8.20 -3.76 -2.42
N TYR A 316 7.36 -4.75 -2.11
CA TYR A 316 7.45 -5.48 -0.83
C TYR A 316 8.81 -6.19 -0.70
N PHE A 317 9.24 -6.90 -1.74
CA PHE A 317 10.51 -7.62 -1.75
C PHE A 317 11.71 -6.66 -1.59
N MET A 318 11.69 -5.50 -2.25
CA MET A 318 12.67 -4.43 -2.02
C MET A 318 12.71 -4.02 -0.54
N GLY A 319 11.54 -3.82 0.09
CA GLY A 319 11.43 -3.50 1.51
C GLY A 319 11.96 -4.60 2.43
N ALA A 320 11.73 -5.88 2.09
CA ALA A 320 12.25 -7.03 2.81
C ALA A 320 13.78 -7.14 2.73
N VAL A 321 14.37 -6.93 1.54
CA VAL A 321 15.83 -6.91 1.34
C VAL A 321 16.49 -5.76 2.11
N ALA A 322 15.88 -4.56 2.09
CA ALA A 322 16.35 -3.42 2.88
C ALA A 322 16.28 -3.71 4.40
N GLY A 323 15.19 -4.34 4.87
CA GLY A 323 15.04 -4.78 6.25
C GLY A 323 16.10 -5.82 6.67
N PHE A 324 16.37 -6.81 5.81
CA PHE A 324 17.43 -7.79 6.00
C PHE A 324 18.81 -7.12 6.15
N TYR A 325 19.15 -6.19 5.24
CA TYR A 325 20.40 -5.44 5.32
C TYR A 325 20.56 -4.67 6.63
N VAL A 326 19.53 -3.93 7.06
CA VAL A 326 19.55 -3.17 8.32
C VAL A 326 19.73 -4.09 9.52
N ASN A 327 19.00 -5.22 9.58
CA ASN A 327 19.06 -6.15 10.70
C ASN A 327 20.40 -6.89 10.75
N ALA A 328 20.92 -7.34 9.61
CA ALA A 328 22.24 -7.98 9.51
C ALA A 328 23.36 -7.02 9.95
N ARG A 329 23.31 -5.76 9.50
CA ARG A 329 24.32 -4.75 9.86
C ARG A 329 24.23 -4.33 11.32
N SER A 330 23.02 -4.31 11.90
CA SER A 330 22.79 -4.06 13.33
C SER A 330 23.36 -5.18 14.19
N LEU A 331 23.01 -6.44 13.90
CA LEU A 331 23.52 -7.61 14.61
C LEU A 331 25.05 -7.69 14.58
N TRP A 332 25.65 -7.43 13.41
CA TRP A 332 27.10 -7.41 13.23
C TRP A 332 27.78 -6.30 14.04
N GLY A 333 27.17 -5.12 14.12
CA GLY A 333 27.64 -4.02 14.96
C GLY A 333 27.58 -4.36 16.45
N HIS A 334 26.43 -4.85 16.92
CA HIS A 334 26.22 -5.26 18.31
C HIS A 334 27.22 -6.33 18.75
N ARG A 335 27.44 -7.36 17.93
CA ARG A 335 28.37 -8.46 18.22
C ARG A 335 29.83 -8.01 18.29
N ARG A 336 30.26 -7.05 17.45
CA ARG A 336 31.65 -6.55 17.42
C ARG A 336 31.96 -5.54 18.52
N ASN A 337 30.95 -4.75 18.92
CA ASN A 337 31.11 -3.63 19.84
C ASN A 337 30.52 -3.98 21.21
N GLU A 338 29.20 -3.84 21.38
CA GLU A 338 28.58 -3.85 22.70
C GLU A 338 28.68 -5.19 23.41
N LEU A 339 28.43 -6.32 22.71
CA LEU A 339 28.59 -7.65 23.29
C LEU A 339 30.04 -7.96 23.68
N ARG A 340 31.01 -7.42 22.92
CA ARG A 340 32.43 -7.58 23.24
C ARG A 340 32.82 -6.75 24.46
N LYS A 341 32.46 -5.46 24.49
CA LYS A 341 32.66 -4.57 25.64
C LYS A 341 32.03 -5.11 26.93
N ALA A 342 30.83 -5.69 26.85
CA ALA A 342 30.15 -6.26 28.01
C ALA A 342 30.92 -7.47 28.60
N ARG A 343 31.57 -8.27 27.74
CA ARG A 343 32.42 -9.40 28.15
C ARG A 343 33.77 -8.94 28.67
N GLU A 344 34.39 -7.95 28.02
CA GLU A 344 35.62 -7.28 28.49
C GLU A 344 35.36 -6.70 29.90
N ARG A 345 34.28 -5.92 30.08
CA ARG A 345 33.88 -5.34 31.39
C ARG A 345 33.64 -6.39 32.48
N LEU A 346 33.07 -7.55 32.16
CA LEU A 346 32.90 -8.64 33.13
C LEU A 346 34.24 -9.30 33.49
N HIS A 347 35.12 -9.50 32.51
CA HIS A 347 36.46 -10.03 32.75
C HIS A 347 37.28 -9.11 33.65
N ASP A 348 37.23 -7.80 33.40
CA ASP A 348 37.93 -6.79 34.20
C ASP A 348 37.38 -6.72 35.63
N ALA A 349 36.05 -6.72 35.80
CA ALA A 349 35.40 -6.78 37.12
C ALA A 349 35.77 -8.04 37.93
N ILE A 350 35.95 -9.18 37.26
CA ILE A 350 36.44 -10.42 37.89
C ILE A 350 37.92 -10.27 38.30
N ALA A 351 38.77 -9.71 37.43
CA ALA A 351 40.19 -9.51 37.72
C ALA A 351 40.42 -8.54 38.89
N GLU A 352 39.63 -7.46 38.96
CA GLU A 352 39.67 -6.47 40.04
C GLU A 352 38.91 -6.90 41.30
N SER A 353 38.11 -7.98 41.23
CA SER A 353 37.20 -8.45 42.29
C SER A 353 36.21 -7.38 42.79
N THR A 354 35.85 -6.40 41.94
CA THR A 354 34.86 -5.35 42.26
C THR A 354 33.81 -5.23 41.16
N GLY A 355 32.57 -4.85 41.51
CA GLY A 355 31.52 -4.57 40.52
C GLY A 355 30.98 -5.77 39.71
N ILE A 356 31.33 -7.01 40.08
CA ILE A 356 31.00 -8.24 39.32
C ILE A 356 29.50 -8.35 39.00
N GLU A 357 28.61 -8.12 39.96
CA GLU A 357 27.16 -8.24 39.74
C GLU A 357 26.60 -7.19 38.76
N ASP A 358 27.13 -5.95 38.74
CA ASP A 358 26.73 -4.94 37.74
C ASP A 358 27.23 -5.33 36.34
N ALA A 359 28.48 -5.79 36.24
CA ALA A 359 29.04 -6.24 34.97
C ALA A 359 28.30 -7.47 34.41
N LYS A 360 27.89 -8.39 35.28
CA LYS A 360 27.07 -9.57 34.94
C LYS A 360 25.67 -9.18 34.49
N SER A 361 24.97 -8.34 35.25
CA SER A 361 23.65 -7.79 34.88
C SER A 361 23.70 -7.04 33.54
N HIS A 362 24.76 -6.27 33.30
CA HIS A 362 25.01 -5.61 32.02
C HIS A 362 25.22 -6.61 30.87
N LEU A 363 25.97 -7.70 31.09
CA LEU A 363 26.14 -8.76 30.09
C LEU A 363 24.82 -9.48 29.79
N GLU A 364 24.07 -9.91 30.79
CA GLU A 364 22.75 -10.56 30.63
C GLU A 364 21.74 -9.68 29.89
N LYS A 365 21.78 -8.36 30.10
CA LYS A 365 21.02 -7.40 29.27
C LYS A 365 21.52 -7.37 27.83
N THR A 366 22.83 -7.25 27.63
CA THR A 366 23.45 -7.16 26.29
C THR A 366 23.24 -8.44 25.46
N GLU A 367 23.15 -9.60 26.11
CA GLU A 367 22.83 -10.89 25.48
C GLU A 367 21.35 -11.03 25.10
N ARG A 368 20.42 -10.47 25.89
CA ARG A 368 19.01 -10.32 25.48
C ARG A 368 18.87 -9.44 24.26
N ASP A 369 19.49 -8.26 24.25
CA ASP A 369 19.53 -7.36 23.10
C ASP A 369 20.12 -8.06 21.85
N HIS A 370 21.12 -8.94 22.04
CA HIS A 370 21.71 -9.74 20.96
C HIS A 370 20.72 -10.79 20.42
N PHE A 371 19.96 -11.45 21.30
CA PHE A 371 18.94 -12.41 20.92
C PHE A 371 17.80 -11.76 20.12
N GLU A 372 17.30 -10.60 20.54
CA GLU A 372 16.29 -9.83 19.79
C GLU A 372 16.76 -9.49 18.36
N LEU A 373 18.03 -9.07 18.21
CA LEU A 373 18.62 -8.81 16.90
C LEU A 373 18.76 -10.08 16.03
N CYS A 374 19.05 -11.23 16.64
CA CYS A 374 19.05 -12.53 15.96
C CYS A 374 17.64 -12.92 15.48
N VAL A 375 16.61 -12.76 16.31
CA VAL A 375 15.20 -13.00 15.96
C VAL A 375 14.75 -12.08 14.82
N ALA A 376 15.10 -10.78 14.88
CA ALA A 376 14.79 -9.81 13.84
C ALA A 376 15.49 -10.13 12.49
N LEU A 377 16.73 -10.64 12.53
CA LEU A 377 17.44 -11.11 11.34
C LEU A 377 16.80 -12.38 10.77
N LEU A 378 16.49 -13.37 11.61
CA LEU A 378 15.83 -14.62 11.21
C LEU A 378 14.49 -14.34 10.51
N LYS A 379 13.67 -13.45 11.08
CA LYS A 379 12.44 -12.96 10.44
C LYS A 379 12.70 -12.40 9.03
N SER A 380 13.75 -11.60 8.89
CA SER A 380 14.05 -10.94 7.61
C SER A 380 14.57 -11.91 6.55
N ILE A 381 15.33 -12.95 6.96
CA ILE A 381 15.71 -14.06 6.08
C ILE A 381 14.48 -14.83 5.62
N ALA A 382 13.54 -15.11 6.55
CA ALA A 382 12.29 -15.77 6.23
C ALA A 382 11.43 -14.93 5.25
N ASP A 383 11.26 -13.63 5.52
CA ASP A 383 10.56 -12.70 4.62
C ASP A 383 11.20 -12.70 3.22
N VAL A 384 12.51 -12.48 3.10
CA VAL A 384 13.21 -12.49 1.80
C VAL A 384 13.02 -13.83 1.07
N THR A 385 13.10 -14.96 1.79
CA THR A 385 12.91 -16.31 1.22
C THR A 385 11.47 -16.53 0.72
N VAL A 386 10.48 -16.06 1.47
CA VAL A 386 9.05 -16.14 1.13
C VAL A 386 8.77 -15.26 -0.11
N PHE A 387 9.04 -13.95 0.00
CA PHE A 387 8.67 -12.97 -1.03
C PHE A 387 9.50 -13.08 -2.32
N SER A 388 10.65 -13.78 -2.29
CA SER A 388 11.41 -14.12 -3.51
C SER A 388 10.62 -15.01 -4.50
N ASN A 389 9.62 -15.76 -4.04
CA ASN A 389 8.83 -16.69 -4.84
C ASN A 389 7.54 -16.06 -5.43
N ASN A 390 7.22 -14.81 -5.02
CA ASN A 390 6.01 -14.12 -5.43
C ASN A 390 6.04 -13.72 -6.91
N PRO A 391 4.85 -13.71 -7.59
CA PRO A 391 4.72 -13.22 -8.95
C PRO A 391 5.35 -11.83 -9.15
N GLY A 392 6.20 -11.71 -10.16
CA GLY A 392 6.96 -10.50 -10.50
C GLY A 392 8.36 -10.44 -9.95
N VAL A 393 8.58 -11.04 -8.77
CA VAL A 393 9.92 -11.24 -8.22
C VAL A 393 10.47 -12.53 -8.81
N ASP A 394 9.79 -13.66 -8.60
CA ASP A 394 10.05 -14.97 -9.20
C ASP A 394 11.55 -15.34 -9.25
N LEU A 395 12.29 -15.00 -8.19
CA LEU A 395 13.75 -15.06 -8.15
C LEU A 395 14.26 -16.48 -8.42
N HIS A 396 13.67 -17.47 -7.74
CA HIS A 396 14.05 -18.87 -7.90
C HIS A 396 13.66 -19.42 -9.27
N LEU A 397 12.54 -18.99 -9.86
CA LEU A 397 12.18 -19.36 -11.23
C LEU A 397 13.20 -18.80 -12.24
N LYS A 398 13.64 -17.56 -12.06
CA LYS A 398 14.65 -16.90 -12.93
C LYS A 398 16.04 -17.54 -12.81
N TYR A 399 16.51 -17.85 -11.60
CA TYR A 399 17.87 -18.36 -11.38
C TYR A 399 17.99 -19.91 -11.38
N ARG A 400 16.92 -20.65 -11.10
CA ARG A 400 16.93 -22.13 -10.98
C ARG A 400 15.99 -22.82 -11.99
N GLY A 401 15.29 -22.07 -12.83
CA GLY A 401 14.27 -22.58 -13.76
C GLY A 401 13.01 -23.15 -13.09
N LYS A 402 12.90 -23.10 -11.75
CA LYS A 402 11.79 -23.66 -10.97
C LYS A 402 11.51 -22.80 -9.74
N LYS A 403 10.24 -22.66 -9.36
CA LYS A 403 9.84 -22.01 -8.10
C LYS A 403 10.35 -22.79 -6.89
N ASN A 404 10.50 -22.12 -5.75
CA ASN A 404 10.78 -22.79 -4.49
C ASN A 404 9.58 -23.64 -4.06
N HIS A 405 9.87 -24.73 -3.35
CA HIS A 405 8.86 -25.63 -2.79
C HIS A 405 7.94 -24.90 -1.80
N GLU A 406 6.62 -25.10 -1.92
CA GLU A 406 5.62 -24.40 -1.12
C GLU A 406 5.76 -24.69 0.39
N GLY A 407 6.27 -25.87 0.77
CA GLY A 407 6.58 -26.19 2.17
C GLY A 407 7.64 -25.26 2.79
N LEU A 408 8.65 -24.82 2.03
CA LEU A 408 9.65 -23.85 2.52
C LEU A 408 9.03 -22.45 2.65
N HIS A 409 8.14 -22.10 1.73
CA HIS A 409 7.39 -20.83 1.77
C HIS A 409 6.44 -20.78 2.98
N CYS A 410 5.75 -21.89 3.26
CA CYS A 410 4.89 -22.04 4.45
C CYS A 410 5.72 -21.96 5.75
N LEU A 411 6.84 -22.70 5.84
CA LEU A 411 7.73 -22.67 7.00
C LEU A 411 8.32 -21.26 7.25
N GLY A 412 8.75 -20.56 6.20
CA GLY A 412 9.19 -19.17 6.31
C GLY A 412 8.08 -18.23 6.79
N GLY A 413 6.86 -18.41 6.30
CA GLY A 413 5.68 -17.68 6.77
C GLY A 413 5.38 -17.92 8.26
N LEU A 414 5.44 -19.19 8.70
CA LEU A 414 5.26 -19.57 10.09
C LEU A 414 6.36 -19.00 11.00
N ILE A 415 7.64 -19.14 10.65
CA ILE A 415 8.75 -18.54 11.42
C ILE A 415 8.56 -17.02 11.52
N SER A 416 8.26 -16.35 10.39
CA SER A 416 8.04 -14.90 10.39
C SER A 416 6.86 -14.50 11.28
N ALA A 417 5.76 -15.25 11.28
CA ALA A 417 4.64 -15.03 12.19
C ALA A 417 5.01 -15.29 13.66
N SER A 418 5.72 -16.38 13.97
CA SER A 418 6.17 -16.71 15.33
C SER A 418 7.09 -15.65 15.91
N THR A 419 8.02 -15.08 15.13
CA THR A 419 8.86 -13.96 15.61
C THR A 419 8.03 -12.71 15.93
N VAL A 420 6.91 -12.48 15.23
CA VAL A 420 6.00 -11.37 15.52
C VAL A 420 5.22 -11.64 16.81
N LEU A 421 4.76 -12.88 17.03
CA LEU A 421 4.10 -13.27 18.28
C LEU A 421 5.05 -13.13 19.47
N TYR A 422 6.28 -13.64 19.37
CA TYR A 422 7.31 -13.51 20.41
C TYR A 422 7.59 -12.04 20.78
N ASN A 423 7.78 -11.17 19.78
CA ASN A 423 8.05 -9.75 20.03
C ASN A 423 6.86 -9.01 20.67
N ASN A 424 5.63 -9.44 20.41
CA ASN A 424 4.42 -8.84 20.98
C ASN A 424 4.08 -9.41 22.37
N PHE A 425 4.43 -10.67 22.61
CA PHE A 425 4.08 -11.43 23.81
C PHE A 425 5.31 -12.21 24.33
N PRO A 426 6.38 -11.52 24.79
CA PRO A 426 7.63 -12.18 25.21
C PRO A 426 7.49 -13.05 26.46
N ASN A 427 6.35 -12.97 27.16
CA ASN A 427 6.04 -13.67 28.41
C ASN A 427 4.77 -14.55 28.32
N ALA A 428 4.29 -14.88 27.11
CA ALA A 428 3.14 -15.77 26.89
C ALA A 428 3.60 -17.18 26.48
#